data_AF-A0A1S8L009-F1
#
_entry.id   AF-A0A1S8L009-F1
#
_cell.length_a   1.000
_cell.length_b   1.000
_cell.length_c   1.000
_cell.angle_alpha   90.00
_cell.angle_beta   90.00
_cell.angle_gamma   90.00
#
_symmetry.space_group_name_H-M   'P 1'
#
loop_
_entity.id
_entity.type
_entity.pdbx_description
1 polymer ?
#
loop_
_entity_poly.entity_id
_entity_poly.type
_entity_poly.pdbx_seq_one_letter_code
_entity_poly.pdbx_strand_id
1 'polypeptide(L)'
;MPIELLGNVEDVSTYQGKNGFGANITMSALIDKHRKTLTFNTKDMGISKIFEDNLQNEVKVIIVLGQSNFGLRFGDILDVTPNPSKKTATK
;
A
#
# COMPACT_ATOMS: atom_id res chain seq x y z
N MET A 1 3.56 -2.51 -15.85
CA MET A 1 4.11 -1.13 -15.84
C MET A 1 4.10 -0.63 -14.40
N PRO A 2 5.23 -0.21 -13.83
CA PRO A 2 5.24 0.33 -12.47
C PRO A 2 4.60 1.72 -12.44
N ILE A 3 3.85 1.99 -11.38
CA ILE A 3 3.33 3.32 -11.05
C ILE A 3 3.78 3.70 -9.65
N GLU A 4 3.90 4.99 -9.42
CA GLU A 4 4.17 5.55 -8.10
C GLU A 4 2.89 6.14 -7.53
N LEU A 5 2.60 5.83 -6.28
CA LEU A 5 1.47 6.36 -5.53
C LEU A 5 1.97 6.95 -4.21
N LEU A 6 1.45 8.13 -3.87
CA LEU A 6 1.64 8.77 -2.58
C LEU A 6 0.29 8.85 -1.88
N GLY A 7 0.22 8.31 -0.66
CA GLY A 7 -1.04 8.29 0.09
C GLY A 7 -0.88 7.89 1.55
N ASN A 8 -1.94 8.10 2.34
CA ASN A 8 -1.96 7.68 3.74
C ASN A 8 -2.43 6.24 3.86
N VAL A 9 -1.74 5.45 4.68
CA VAL A 9 -2.16 4.08 5.01
C VAL A 9 -3.36 4.14 5.94
N GLU A 10 -4.50 3.63 5.49
CA GLU A 10 -5.75 3.67 6.25
C GLU A 10 -5.94 2.39 7.07
N ASP A 11 -5.65 1.23 6.46
CA ASP A 11 -5.81 -0.08 7.09
C ASP A 11 -4.82 -1.10 6.51
N VAL A 12 -4.42 -2.05 7.36
CA VAL A 12 -3.61 -3.21 6.99
C VAL A 12 -4.23 -4.46 7.60
N SER A 13 -4.92 -5.23 6.77
CA SER A 13 -5.60 -6.46 7.16
C SER A 13 -4.74 -7.68 6.77
N THR A 14 -4.00 -8.23 7.73
CA THR A 14 -3.17 -9.44 7.51
C THR A 14 -3.98 -10.72 7.71
N TYR A 15 -3.67 -11.76 6.95
CA TYR A 15 -4.25 -13.10 7.09
C TYR A 15 -3.19 -14.18 6.87
N GLN A 16 -3.24 -15.20 7.71
CA GLN A 16 -2.38 -16.38 7.61
C GLN A 16 -3.27 -17.61 7.37
N GLY A 17 -3.10 -18.28 6.24
CA GLY A 17 -3.89 -19.45 5.88
C GLY A 17 -3.06 -20.63 5.38
N LYS A 18 -3.74 -21.70 4.97
CA LYS A 18 -3.09 -22.86 4.33
C LYS A 18 -2.28 -22.50 3.08
N ASN A 19 -2.65 -21.41 2.41
CA ASN A 19 -1.99 -20.91 1.19
C ASN A 19 -0.87 -19.90 1.46
N GLY A 20 -0.46 -19.75 2.73
CA GLY A 20 0.58 -18.81 3.14
C GLY A 20 0.05 -17.50 3.72
N PHE A 21 0.97 -16.54 3.84
CA PHE A 21 0.70 -15.19 4.30
C PHE A 21 0.09 -14.33 3.19
N GLY A 22 -0.82 -13.44 3.55
CA GLY A 22 -1.21 -12.32 2.71
C GLY A 22 -1.67 -11.14 3.56
N ALA A 23 -1.63 -9.96 2.99
CA ALA A 23 -2.15 -8.76 3.60
C ALA A 23 -2.88 -7.91 2.55
N ASN A 24 -4.03 -7.36 2.94
CA ASN A 24 -4.72 -6.32 2.19
C ASN A 24 -4.37 -4.97 2.78
N ILE A 25 -3.85 -4.07 1.95
CA ILE A 25 -3.46 -2.72 2.33
C ILE A 25 -4.47 -1.77 1.71
N THR A 26 -5.05 -0.90 2.53
CA THR A 26 -5.94 0.16 2.08
C THR A 26 -5.23 1.50 2.26
N MET A 27 -5.15 2.28 1.19
CA MET A 27 -4.47 3.56 1.14
C MET A 27 -5.37 4.64 0.55
N SER A 28 -5.35 5.84 1.13
CA SER A 28 -5.99 7.01 0.54
C SER A 28 -4.95 7.86 -0.21
N ALA A 29 -5.08 7.94 -1.53
CA ALA A 29 -4.17 8.67 -2.40
C ALA A 29 -4.88 9.83 -3.10
N LEU A 30 -4.17 10.93 -3.33
CA LEU A 30 -4.67 12.03 -4.16
C LEU A 30 -4.28 11.77 -5.62
N ILE A 31 -5.25 11.39 -6.45
CA ILE A 31 -5.05 11.13 -7.87
C ILE A 31 -5.88 12.13 -8.65
N ASP A 32 -5.24 12.92 -9.52
CA ASP A 32 -5.90 13.95 -10.34
C ASP A 32 -6.77 14.92 -9.53
N LYS A 33 -6.26 15.38 -8.36
CA LYS A 33 -6.97 16.25 -7.41
C LYS A 33 -8.20 15.62 -6.73
N HIS A 34 -8.47 14.33 -6.96
CA HIS A 34 -9.51 13.59 -6.27
C HIS A 34 -8.89 12.59 -5.29
N ARG A 35 -9.38 12.57 -4.05
CA ARG A 35 -8.96 11.55 -3.08
C ARG A 35 -9.63 10.24 -3.47
N LYS A 36 -8.83 9.21 -3.72
CA LYS A 36 -9.27 7.86 -4.03
C LYS A 36 -8.75 6.90 -2.97
N THR A 37 -9.64 6.02 -2.51
CA THR A 37 -9.27 4.88 -1.69
C THR A 37 -8.86 3.74 -2.60
N LEU A 38 -7.68 3.20 -2.37
CA LEU A 38 -7.09 2.11 -3.13
C LEU A 38 -6.88 0.94 -2.19
N THR A 39 -7.23 -0.26 -2.65
CA THR A 39 -6.93 -1.49 -1.93
C THR A 39 -6.12 -2.39 -2.84
N PHE A 40 -5.01 -2.88 -2.32
CA PHE A 40 -4.11 -3.81 -3.01
C PHE A 40 -3.57 -4.82 -2.00
N ASN A 41 -3.08 -5.95 -2.50
CA ASN A 41 -2.65 -7.05 -1.66
C ASN A 41 -1.15 -7.32 -1.83
N THR A 42 -0.52 -7.78 -0.76
CA THR A 42 0.85 -8.31 -0.79
C THR A 42 0.87 -9.70 -0.17
N LYS A 43 1.80 -10.54 -0.62
CA LYS A 43 2.15 -11.82 0.03
C LYS A 43 3.47 -11.73 0.79
N ASP A 44 4.12 -10.57 0.76
CA ASP A 44 5.37 -10.31 1.45
C ASP A 44 5.08 -9.73 2.84
N MET A 45 5.51 -10.46 3.86
CA MET A 45 5.34 -10.11 5.27
C MET A 45 6.20 -8.92 5.71
N GLY A 46 7.38 -8.74 5.09
CA GLY A 46 8.21 -7.56 5.33
C GLY A 46 7.53 -6.31 4.82
N ILE A 47 7.00 -6.37 3.59
CA ILE A 47 6.26 -5.25 3.00
C ILE A 47 5.01 -4.92 3.82
N SER A 48 4.21 -5.92 4.21
CA SER A 48 3.01 -5.67 5.02
C SER A 48 3.34 -5.00 6.35
N LYS A 49 4.45 -5.41 6.97
CA LYS A 49 4.91 -4.83 8.24
C LYS A 49 5.32 -3.37 8.08
N ILE A 50 5.97 -3.00 6.96
CA ILE A 50 6.27 -1.58 6.68
C ILE A 50 4.99 -0.76 6.62
N PHE A 51 3.92 -1.26 5.99
CA PHE A 51 2.63 -0.55 5.98
C PHE A 51 1.99 -0.48 7.37
N GLU A 52 2.04 -1.57 8.13
CA GLU A 52 1.48 -1.64 9.49
C GLU A 52 2.19 -0.65 10.43
N ASP A 53 3.52 -0.61 10.39
CA ASP A 53 4.35 0.32 11.15
C ASP A 53 4.10 1.80 10.73
N ASN A 54 3.52 2.02 9.55
CA ASN A 54 3.18 3.34 9.00
C ASN A 54 1.66 3.56 8.88
N LEU A 55 0.85 2.87 9.68
CA LEU A 55 -0.59 3.15 9.79
C LEU A 55 -0.84 4.63 10.10
N GLN A 56 -1.81 5.23 9.40
CA GLN A 56 -2.19 6.64 9.49
C GLN A 56 -1.07 7.63 9.07
N ASN A 57 0.03 7.12 8.49
CA ASN A 57 1.10 7.93 7.94
C ASN A 57 1.10 7.88 6.41
N GLU A 58 1.73 8.90 5.81
CA GLU A 58 1.90 8.97 4.37
C GLU A 58 3.08 8.11 3.94
N VAL A 59 2.86 7.26 2.95
CA VAL A 59 3.87 6.39 2.36
C VAL A 59 3.89 6.58 0.84
N LYS A 60 5.08 6.46 0.28
CA LYS A 60 5.28 6.34 -1.15
C LYS A 60 5.36 4.85 -1.48
N VAL A 61 4.58 4.40 -2.46
CA VAL A 61 4.58 3.01 -2.90
C VAL A 61 4.76 2.92 -4.41
N ILE A 62 5.61 1.99 -4.85
CA ILE A 62 5.78 1.64 -6.26
C ILE A 62 5.11 0.30 -6.49
N ILE A 63 4.07 0.28 -7.34
CA ILE A 63 3.25 -0.91 -7.62
C ILE A 63 3.27 -1.22 -9.11
N VAL A 64 3.37 -2.50 -9.46
CA VAL A 64 3.18 -2.95 -10.84
C VAL A 64 1.70 -2.97 -11.18
N LEU A 65 1.31 -2.26 -12.24
CA LEU A 65 0.02 -2.50 -12.89
C LEU A 65 0.12 -3.75 -13.78
N GLY A 66 -0.72 -4.73 -13.46
CA GLY A 66 -0.97 -5.92 -14.26
C GLY A 66 -2.27 -5.75 -15.07
N GLN A 67 -2.30 -6.33 -16.27
CA GLN A 67 -3.52 -6.40 -17.07
C GLN A 67 -4.19 -7.75 -16.85
N SER A 68 -5.48 -7.72 -16.54
CA SER A 68 -6.32 -8.91 -16.43
C SER A 68 -7.46 -8.85 -17.45
N ASN A 69 -8.22 -9.95 -17.58
CA ASN A 69 -9.44 -9.98 -18.39
C ASN A 69 -10.50 -8.95 -17.94
N PHE A 70 -10.35 -8.38 -16.74
CA PHE A 70 -11.23 -7.36 -16.18
C PHE A 70 -10.61 -5.95 -16.20
N GLY A 71 -9.54 -5.74 -16.96
CA GLY A 71 -8.80 -4.49 -17.04
C GLY A 71 -7.55 -4.45 -16.15
N LEU A 72 -7.03 -3.23 -15.94
CA LEU A 72 -5.83 -2.98 -15.15
C LEU A 72 -6.10 -3.22 -13.66
N ARG A 73 -5.15 -3.87 -12.99
CA ARG A 73 -5.17 -4.17 -11.56
C ARG A 73 -3.82 -3.83 -10.93
N PHE A 74 -3.86 -3.48 -9.66
CA PHE A 74 -2.65 -3.46 -8.83
C PHE A 74 -2.13 -4.89 -8.68
N GLY A 75 -0.87 -5.08 -9.06
CA GLY A 75 -0.12 -6.32 -8.90
C GLY A 75 0.90 -6.16 -7.78
N ASP A 76 2.11 -6.67 -8.02
CA ASP A 76 3.14 -6.73 -6.99
C ASP A 76 3.65 -5.35 -6.58
N ILE A 77 3.93 -5.20 -5.28
CA ILE A 77 4.56 -4.03 -4.71
C ILE A 77 6.07 -4.20 -4.87
N LEU A 78 6.71 -3.24 -5.55
CA LEU A 78 8.15 -3.26 -5.80
C LEU A 78 8.94 -2.57 -4.68
N ASP A 79 8.39 -1.48 -4.15
CA ASP A 79 9.06 -0.68 -3.11
C ASP A 79 8.04 0.10 -2.28
N VAL A 80 8.38 0.33 -1.01
CA VAL A 80 7.63 1.15 -0.06
C VAL A 80 8.60 2.04 0.68
N THR A 81 8.47 3.35 0.50
CA THR A 81 9.26 4.34 1.22
C THR A 81 8.35 5.11 2.18
N PRO A 82 8.51 4.96 3.50
CA PRO A 82 7.86 5.84 4.47
C PRO A 82 8.25 7.30 4.21
N ASN A 83 7.30 8.23 4.19
CA ASN A 83 7.64 9.64 4.04
C ASN A 83 8.19 10.18 5.38
N PRO A 84 9.44 10.66 5.45
CA PRO A 84 10.03 11.18 6.69
C PRO A 84 9.42 12.52 7.16
N SER A 85 8.48 13.10 6.40
CA SER A 85 7.95 14.45 6.64
C SER A 85 7.03 14.59 7.87
N LYS A 86 6.62 13.48 8.50
CA LYS A 86 5.95 13.51 9.81
C LYS A 86 6.84 12.89 10.88
N LYS A 87 7.77 13.70 11.42
CA LYS A 87 8.26 13.48 12.78
C LYS A 87 7.04 13.42 13.69
N THR A 88 6.91 12.30 14.37
CA THR A 88 6.02 12.08 15.51
C THR A 88 6.06 13.32 16.39
N ALA A 89 4.95 14.05 16.49
CA ALA A 89 4.80 15.07 17.51
C ALA A 89 4.70 14.34 18.85
N THR A 90 5.84 14.06 19.47
CA THR A 90 5.92 13.64 20.87
C THR A 90 5.33 14.76 21.72
N LYS A 91 4.19 14.47 22.34
CA LYS A 91 3.59 15.29 23.40
C LYS A 91 4.03 14.76 24.75
#